data_AF-A0A937LSV6-F1
#
_entry.id   AF-A0A937LSV6-F1
#
_cell.length_a   1.000
_cell.length_b   1.000
_cell.length_c   1.000
_cell.angle_alpha   90.00
_cell.angle_beta   90.00
_cell.angle_gamma   90.00
#
_symmetry.space_group_name_H-M   'P 1'
#
loop_
_entity.id
_entity.type
_entity.pdbx_description
1 polymer ?
#
loop_
_entity_poly.entity_id
_entity_poly.type
_entity_poly.pdbx_seq_one_letter_code
_entity_poly.pdbx_strand_id
1 'polypeptide(L)' 'MNISFFDAFFIQNEIKGGFINLPNVRTTSSKFDKASHHFFFGQFNIVFGGIINLNKKNDQNEVLKR' A
#
# COMPACT_ATOMS: atom_id res chain seq x y z
N MET A 1 -2.40 10.11 2.16
CA MET A 1 -3.72 10.69 2.50
C MET A 1 -4.80 9.67 2.16
N ASN A 2 -5.83 9.53 2.99
CA ASN A 2 -6.93 8.59 2.79
C ASN A 2 -8.25 9.38 2.76
N ILE A 3 -9.07 9.13 1.73
CA ILE A 3 -10.38 9.74 1.51
C ILE A 3 -11.38 8.61 1.38
N SER A 4 -12.38 8.56 2.26
CA SER A 4 -13.47 7.58 2.22
C SER A 4 -14.81 8.22 1.83
N PHE A 5 -15.66 7.47 1.14
CA PHE A 5 -17.01 7.90 0.76
C PHE A 5 -18.03 6.76 0.86
N PHE A 6 -19.26 7.12 1.25
CA PHE A 6 -20.40 6.22 1.52
C PHE A 6 -20.13 5.07 2.51
N ASP A 7 -19.13 5.21 3.40
CA ASP A 7 -18.67 4.16 4.33
C ASP A 7 -18.32 2.81 3.67
N ALA A 8 -18.17 2.83 2.35
CA ALA A 8 -18.08 1.64 1.52
C ALA A 8 -16.90 1.71 0.56
N PHE A 9 -16.36 2.89 0.27
CA PHE A 9 -15.26 3.07 -0.66
C PHE A 9 -14.18 3.97 -0.07
N PHE A 10 -12.93 3.72 -0.44
CA PHE A 10 -11.81 4.57 -0.07
C PHE A 10 -10.81 4.72 -1.22
N ILE A 11 -10.16 5.88 -1.24
CA ILE A 11 -9.00 6.19 -2.07
C ILE A 11 -7.85 6.53 -1.13
N GLN A 12 -6.71 5.90 -1.35
CA GLN A 12 -5.49 6.14 -0.59
C GLN A 12 -4.34 6.49 -1.52
N ASN A 13 -3.78 7.67 -1.30
CA ASN A 13 -2.59 8.14 -1.98
C ASN A 13 -1.38 7.97 -1.07
N GLU A 14 -0.30 7.42 -1.61
CA GLU A 14 0.98 7.26 -0.94
C GLU A 14 2.11 7.73 -1.85
N ILE A 15 2.99 8.59 -1.32
CA ILE A 15 4.20 9.03 -1.98
C ILE A 15 5.37 8.38 -1.24
N LYS A 16 6.23 7.70 -1.99
CA LYS A 16 7.49 7.17 -1.49
C LYS A 16 8.61 7.79 -2.29
N GLY A 17 9.71 8.10 -1.63
CA GLY A 17 10.93 8.53 -2.28
C GLY A 17 12.10 8.16 -1.41
N GLY A 18 13.25 7.97 -2.04
CA GLY A 18 14.44 7.60 -1.29
C GLY A 18 15.70 7.61 -2.13
N PHE A 19 16.79 7.40 -1.41
CA PHE A 19 18.12 7.21 -1.97
C PHE A 19 18.56 5.77 -1.73
N ILE A 20 19.05 5.12 -2.77
CA ILE A 20 19.55 3.76 -2.71
C ILE A 20 21.04 3.80 -2.98
N ASN A 21 21.81 3.32 -1.99
CA ASN A 21 23.25 3.16 -2.06
C ASN A 21 23.58 1.66 -2.13
N LEU A 22 24.18 1.23 -3.23
CA LEU A 22 24.61 -0.14 -3.45
C LEU A 22 26.13 -0.16 -3.71
N PRO A 23 26.96 -0.15 -2.66
CA PRO A 23 28.41 0.01 -2.82
C PRO A 23 29.15 -1.25 -3.28
N ASN A 24 28.57 -2.43 -3.12
CA ASN A 24 29.23 -3.70 -3.44
C ASN A 24 28.24 -4.72 -4.03
N VAL A 25 27.92 -4.54 -5.32
CA VAL A 25 27.05 -5.43 -6.10
C VAL A 25 27.91 -6.38 -6.92
N ARG A 26 27.58 -7.66 -6.88
CA ARG A 26 28.24 -8.69 -7.68
C ARG A 26 27.49 -8.87 -9.00
N THR A 27 28.13 -8.60 -10.13
CA THR A 27 27.47 -8.68 -11.45
C THR A 27 27.73 -10.00 -12.17
N THR A 28 28.72 -10.78 -11.71
CA THR A 28 29.03 -12.12 -12.24
C THR A 28 29.25 -13.16 -11.13
N SER A 29 29.27 -14.45 -11.48
CA SER A 29 29.67 -15.53 -10.58
C SER A 29 31.13 -15.46 -10.07
N SER A 30 31.93 -14.47 -10.44
CA SER A 30 33.23 -14.20 -9.78
C SER A 30 33.04 -13.44 -8.47
N LYS A 31 33.76 -13.82 -7.40
CA LYS A 31 33.74 -13.08 -6.11
C LYS A 31 34.54 -11.78 -6.15
N PHE A 32 35.42 -11.64 -7.15
CA PHE A 32 36.28 -10.46 -7.32
C PHE A 32 35.59 -9.35 -8.11
N ASP A 33 34.53 -9.69 -8.84
CA ASP A 33 33.76 -8.70 -9.57
C ASP A 33 32.83 -7.93 -8.64
N LYS A 34 32.98 -6.60 -8.64
CA LYS A 34 32.23 -5.68 -7.80
C LYS A 34 31.87 -4.43 -8.59
N ALA A 35 30.62 -4.01 -8.48
CA ALA A 35 30.10 -2.77 -9.00
C ALA A 35 29.51 -1.91 -7.87
N SER A 36 29.51 -0.60 -8.07
CA SER A 36 28.91 0.37 -7.14
C SER A 36 27.88 1.20 -7.89
N HIS A 37 26.68 1.33 -7.33
CA HIS A 37 25.58 2.06 -7.94
C HIS A 37 24.88 2.94 -6.90
N HIS A 38 24.49 4.13 -7.31
CA HIS A 38 23.69 5.06 -6.52
C HIS A 38 22.53 5.54 -7.37
N PHE A 39 21.32 5.49 -6.82
CA PHE A 39 20.16 6.02 -7.52
C PHE A 39 19.13 6.58 -6.54
N PHE A 40 18.43 7.60 -7.02
CA PHE A 40 17.23 8.11 -6.36
C PHE A 40 16.02 7.44 -6.98
N PHE A 41 14.98 7.24 -6.16
CA PHE A 41 13.69 6.80 -6.66
C PHE A 41 12.58 7.67 -6.09
N GLY A 42 11.55 7.85 -6.91
CA GLY A 42 10.27 8.41 -6.52
C GLY A 42 9.18 7.46 -7.00
N GLN A 43 8.22 7.20 -6.14
CA GLN A 43 7.06 6.35 -6.42
C GLN A 43 5.81 7.05 -5.91
N PHE A 44 4.78 7.06 -6.75
CA PHE A 44 3.47 7.55 -6.39
C PHE A 44 2.45 6.43 -6.56
N ASN A 45 1.79 6.06 -5.47
CA ASN A 45 0.78 5.02 -5.44
C ASN A 45 -0.59 5.64 -5.19
N ILE A 46 -1.57 5.17 -5.97
CA ILE A 46 -2.98 5.44 -5.77
C ILE A 46 -3.66 4.08 -5.61
N VAL A 47 -4.34 3.87 -4.49
CA VAL A 47 -5.09 2.66 -4.18
C VAL A 47 -6.57 3.02 -4.06
N PHE A 48 -7.43 2.28 -4.74
CA PHE A 48 -8.88 2.36 -4.60
C PHE A 48 -9.39 1.03 -4.05
N GLY A 49 -10.34 1.08 -3.11
CA GLY A 49 -10.86 -0.13 -2.48
C GLY A 49 -12.25 0.07 -1.90
N GLY A 50 -12.90 -1.04 -1.57
CA GLY A 50 -14.22 -1.06 -0.97
C GLY A 50 -14.28 -1.86 0.33
N ILE A 51 -15.06 -1.40 1.30
CA ILE A 51 -15.29 -2.04 2.59
C ILE A 51 -16.65 -2.74 2.53
N ILE A 52 -16.67 -4.07 2.67
CA ILE A 52 -17.90 -4.87 2.67
C ILE A 52 -18.12 -5.43 4.08
N ASN A 53 -19.15 -4.95 4.76
CA ASN A 53 -19.59 -5.50 6.04
C ASN A 53 -20.48 -6.73 5.82
N LEU A 54 -19.92 -7.92 6.07
CA LEU A 54 -20.59 -9.21 5.87
C LEU A 54 -21.59 -9.58 6.98
N ASN A 55 -21.60 -8.86 8.10
CA ASN A 55 -22.40 -9.19 9.29
C ASN A 55 -23.49 -8.14 9.57
N LYS A 56 -24.31 -7.81 8.57
CA LYS A 56 -25.49 -6.96 8.76
C LYS A 56 -26.61 -7.80 9.37
N LYS A 57 -26.65 -7.95 10.70
CA LYS A 57 -27.83 -8.51 11.37
C LYS A 57 -29.00 -7.54 11.12
N ASN A 58 -30.14 -8.08 10.72
CA ASN A 58 -31.38 -7.31 10.56
C ASN A 58 -31.81 -6.76 11.92
N ASP A 59 -31.50 -5.48 12.18
CA ASP A 59 -31.96 -4.71 13.34
C ASP A 59 -33.50 -4.52 13.39
N GLN A 60 -34.24 -5.06 12.41
CA GLN A 60 -35.70 -5.05 12.35
C GLN A 60 -36.37 -5.91 13.45
N ASN A 61 -35.62 -6.84 14.07
CA ASN A 61 -36.16 -7.74 15.10
C ASN A 61 -36.03 -7.20 16.53
N GLU A 62 -35.36 -6.06 16.76
CA GLU A 62 -35.28 -5.44 18.11
C GLU A 62 -36.36 -4.37 18.35
N VAL A 63 -36.88 -3.74 17.29
CA VAL A 63 -38.00 -2.78 17.41
C VAL A 63 -39.33 -3.48 17.72
N LEU A 64 -39.52 -4.72 17.29
CA LEU A 64 -40.70 -5.53 17.63
C LEU A 64 -40.69 -6.13 19.05
N LYS A 65 -39.63 -5.92 19.84
CA LYS A 65 -39.51 -6.40 21.23
C LYS A 65 -39.62 -5.30 22.29
N ARG A 66 -39.93 -4.07 21.93
CA ARG A 66 -40.20 -2.96 22.87
C ARG A 66 -41.67 -2.61 22.92
#